data_AF-A0A6P7JR00-F1
#
_entry.id   AF-A0A6P7JR00-F1
#
_cell.length_a   1.000
_cell.length_b   1.000
_cell.length_c   1.000
_cell.angle_alpha   90.00
_cell.angle_beta   90.00
_cell.angle_gamma   90.00
#
_symmetry.space_group_name_H-M   'P 1'
#
loop_
_entity.id
_entity.type
_entity.pdbx_description
1 polymer ?
#
loop_
_entity_poly.entity_id
_entity_poly.type
_entity_poly.pdbx_seq_one_letter_code
_entity_poly.pdbx_strand_id
1 'polypeptide(L)'
;MAASKYKRSMKTNVNSKLVMALNSLRKENTYLKKTLTELSQQHAEHSKQVERCLTLVSRRLDSLEEPGKKEVNPCYGMNMRMKPGGGAPALEENKQWLEYDQQREACVRGMMSRMLWLENQLNKANQARSQQHNEDYSDEDGASCPQANCRRRMQINYDTIDNLMDELINIRDHVKAIYDRLFSLEDSGENEHKELPQTEREDHHQSEDEEQQLSEDTKDLQSRLDKERRRSYTFELQEDVQDSDEYEERHSPPQHSRDRLRSSSNSSSCHNESILHCPNCHAVYPSNLYRELMNHLETCMD
;
A
#
# COMPACT_ATOMS: atom_id res chain seq x y z
N MET A 1 25.64 -13.70 -50.62
CA MET A 1 26.61 -13.96 -49.53
C MET A 1 26.42 -13.10 -48.27
N ALA A 2 25.80 -11.92 -48.32
CA ALA A 2 25.65 -11.02 -47.16
C ALA A 2 24.72 -11.55 -46.03
N ALA A 3 23.60 -12.19 -46.37
CA ALA A 3 22.63 -12.68 -45.38
C ALA A 3 23.19 -13.77 -44.42
N SER A 4 24.14 -14.58 -44.88
CA SER A 4 24.79 -15.61 -44.06
C SER A 4 25.75 -15.00 -43.02
N LYS A 5 26.48 -13.95 -43.39
CA LYS A 5 27.38 -13.21 -42.47
C LYS A 5 26.60 -12.48 -41.37
N TYR A 6 25.47 -11.87 -41.72
CA TYR A 6 24.58 -11.20 -40.76
C TYR A 6 24.00 -12.16 -39.72
N LYS A 7 23.48 -13.32 -40.16
CA LYS A 7 22.97 -14.36 -39.24
C LYS A 7 24.06 -14.91 -38.31
N ARG A 8 25.29 -15.08 -38.81
CA ARG A 8 26.42 -15.55 -38.00
C ARG A 8 26.83 -14.54 -36.94
N SER A 9 26.88 -13.25 -37.29
CA SER A 9 27.19 -12.14 -36.37
C SER A 9 26.15 -11.98 -35.27
N MET A 10 24.86 -12.05 -35.62
CA MET A 10 23.75 -12.04 -34.65
C MET A 10 23.84 -13.20 -33.67
N LYS A 11 24.09 -14.42 -34.17
CA LYS A 11 24.24 -15.62 -33.32
C LYS A 11 25.44 -15.51 -32.36
N THR A 12 26.56 -14.93 -32.81
CA THR A 12 27.72 -14.69 -31.93
C THR A 12 27.44 -13.63 -30.85
N ASN A 13 26.67 -12.59 -31.15
CA ASN A 13 26.31 -11.55 -30.19
C ASN A 13 25.36 -12.11 -29.10
N VAL A 14 24.34 -12.86 -29.51
CA VAL A 14 23.41 -13.52 -28.58
C VAL A 14 24.14 -14.50 -27.66
N ASN A 15 25.05 -15.32 -28.21
CA ASN A 15 25.86 -16.24 -27.41
C ASN A 15 26.74 -15.50 -26.39
N SER A 16 27.36 -14.37 -26.78
CA SER A 16 28.16 -13.55 -25.85
C SER A 16 27.32 -13.00 -24.69
N LYS A 17 26.13 -12.46 -24.97
CA LYS A 17 25.20 -11.97 -23.94
C LYS A 17 24.77 -13.08 -22.99
N LEU A 18 24.46 -14.26 -23.52
CA LEU A 18 24.03 -15.41 -22.73
C LEU A 18 25.15 -15.93 -21.82
N VAL A 19 26.40 -15.94 -22.30
CA VAL A 19 27.58 -16.28 -21.48
C VAL A 19 27.79 -15.27 -20.35
N MET A 20 27.62 -13.96 -20.62
CA MET A 20 27.71 -12.94 -19.57
C MET A 20 26.63 -13.10 -18.51
N ALA A 21 25.38 -13.34 -18.92
CA ALA A 21 24.27 -13.58 -18.00
C ALA A 21 24.51 -14.83 -17.14
N LEU A 22 24.97 -15.93 -17.73
CA LEU A 22 25.32 -17.15 -16.99
C LEU A 22 26.44 -16.92 -15.98
N ASN A 23 27.46 -16.14 -16.33
CA ASN A 23 28.54 -15.81 -15.40
C ASN A 23 28.06 -14.90 -14.27
N SER A 24 27.16 -13.95 -14.55
CA SER A 24 26.54 -13.11 -13.52
C SER A 24 25.71 -13.96 -12.55
N LEU A 25 24.83 -14.81 -13.08
CA LEU A 25 24.00 -15.70 -12.27
C LEU A 25 24.85 -16.67 -11.45
N ARG A 26 25.98 -17.19 -11.98
CA ARG A 26 26.90 -18.02 -11.20
C ARG A 26 27.50 -17.26 -10.03
N LYS A 27 27.95 -16.02 -10.23
CA LYS A 27 28.52 -15.17 -9.17
C LYS A 27 27.47 -14.89 -8.08
N GLU A 28 26.26 -14.54 -8.49
CA GLU A 28 25.14 -14.32 -7.57
C GLU A 28 24.81 -15.61 -6.79
N ASN A 29 24.74 -16.76 -7.46
CA ASN A 29 24.49 -18.04 -6.79
C ASN A 29 25.61 -18.40 -5.78
N THR A 30 26.87 -18.10 -6.10
CA THR A 30 27.98 -18.29 -5.15
C THR A 30 27.87 -17.36 -3.95
N TYR A 31 27.45 -16.10 -4.16
CA TYR A 31 27.22 -15.14 -3.09
C TYR A 31 26.06 -15.60 -2.20
N LEU A 32 24.90 -15.93 -2.79
CA LEU A 32 23.72 -16.40 -2.06
C LEU A 32 24.01 -17.65 -1.25
N LYS A 33 24.76 -18.62 -1.80
CA LYS A 33 25.19 -19.81 -1.04
C LYS A 33 26.04 -19.44 0.17
N LYS A 34 26.98 -18.51 0.02
CA LYS A 34 27.82 -18.04 1.12
C LYS A 34 26.97 -17.35 2.20
N THR A 35 26.07 -16.45 1.80
CA THR A 35 25.15 -15.77 2.71
C THR A 35 24.24 -16.76 3.44
N LEU A 36 23.73 -17.78 2.74
CA LEU A 36 22.90 -18.83 3.35
C LEU A 36 23.67 -19.63 4.40
N THR A 37 24.92 -20.01 4.12
CA THR A 37 25.76 -20.71 5.10
C THR A 37 26.05 -19.86 6.34
N GLU A 38 26.30 -18.56 6.14
CA GLU A 38 26.58 -17.62 7.22
C GLU A 38 25.34 -17.38 8.10
N LEU A 39 24.16 -17.19 7.50
CA LEU A 39 22.90 -17.08 8.22
C LEU A 39 22.56 -18.37 8.98
N SER A 40 22.82 -19.53 8.37
CA SER A 40 22.60 -20.82 9.04
C SER A 40 23.49 -20.98 10.27
N GLN A 41 24.76 -20.56 10.17
CA GLN A 41 25.68 -20.56 11.30
C GLN A 41 25.23 -19.59 12.40
N GLN A 42 24.86 -18.37 12.05
CA GLN A 42 24.34 -17.39 13.01
C GLN A 42 23.09 -17.92 13.73
N HIS A 43 22.15 -18.50 12.98
CA HIS A 43 20.96 -19.11 13.57
C HIS A 43 21.31 -20.21 14.58
N ALA A 44 22.27 -21.08 14.27
CA ALA A 44 22.73 -22.11 15.20
C ALA A 44 23.37 -21.52 16.47
N GLU A 45 24.14 -20.45 16.35
CA GLU A 45 24.75 -19.74 17.49
C GLU A 45 23.69 -19.06 18.37
N HIS A 46 22.72 -18.37 17.77
CA HIS A 46 21.58 -17.78 18.47
C HIS A 46 20.75 -18.85 19.19
N SER A 47 20.47 -19.99 18.54
CA SER A 47 19.75 -21.12 19.16
C SER A 47 20.48 -21.62 20.41
N LYS A 48 21.80 -21.82 20.34
CA LYS A 48 22.63 -22.20 21.50
C LYS A 48 22.62 -21.13 22.60
N GLN A 49 22.54 -19.86 22.24
CA GLN A 49 22.46 -18.79 23.22
C GLN A 49 21.11 -18.76 23.94
N VAL A 50 20.01 -18.99 23.20
CA VAL A 50 18.67 -19.12 23.78
C VAL A 50 18.62 -20.31 24.75
N GLU A 51 19.15 -21.48 24.38
CA GLU A 51 19.24 -22.64 25.27
C GLU A 51 20.02 -22.33 26.57
N ARG A 52 21.14 -21.61 26.46
CA ARG A 52 21.91 -21.15 27.64
C ARG A 52 21.13 -20.17 28.52
N CYS A 53 20.35 -19.27 27.92
CA CYS A 53 19.49 -18.36 28.68
C CYS A 53 18.36 -19.12 29.38
N LEU A 54 17.70 -20.05 28.69
CA LEU A 54 16.63 -20.87 29.25
C LEU A 54 17.12 -21.74 30.40
N THR A 55 18.29 -22.39 30.27
CA THR A 55 18.89 -23.18 31.36
C THR A 55 19.26 -22.30 32.56
N LEU A 56 19.78 -21.09 32.33
CA LEU A 56 20.06 -20.15 33.42
C LEU A 56 18.79 -19.67 34.13
N VAL A 57 17.72 -19.37 33.39
CA VAL A 57 16.42 -18.98 33.96
C VAL A 57 15.81 -20.13 34.74
N SER A 58 15.85 -21.36 34.20
CA SER A 58 15.36 -22.56 34.87
C SER A 58 16.07 -22.76 36.22
N ARG A 59 17.40 -22.68 36.24
CA ARG A 59 18.19 -22.78 37.48
C ARG A 59 17.89 -21.68 38.50
N ARG A 60 17.52 -20.48 38.04
CA ARG A 60 17.10 -19.38 38.93
C ARG A 60 15.72 -19.62 39.52
N LEU A 61 14.81 -20.20 38.75
CA LEU A 61 13.48 -20.62 39.24
C LEU A 61 13.62 -21.74 40.27
N ASP A 62 14.43 -22.77 39.98
CA ASP A 62 14.70 -23.86 40.94
C ASP A 62 15.33 -23.33 42.23
N SER A 63 16.24 -22.35 42.13
CA SER A 63 16.87 -21.72 43.30
C SER A 63 15.94 -20.80 44.10
N LEU A 64 14.79 -20.39 43.55
CA LEU A 64 13.74 -19.65 44.25
C LEU A 64 12.72 -20.58 44.93
N GLU A 65 12.61 -21.83 44.48
CA GLU A 65 11.78 -22.87 45.08
C GLU A 65 12.47 -23.59 46.26
N GLU A 66 13.80 -23.51 46.38
CA GLU A 66 14.56 -24.05 47.51
C GLU A 66 14.40 -23.19 48.79
N PRO A 67 13.84 -23.73 49.90
CA PRO A 67 13.72 -23.01 51.16
C PRO A 67 15.07 -23.04 51.90
N GLY A 68 16.04 -22.23 51.46
CA GLY A 68 17.41 -22.47 51.92
C GLY A 68 18.47 -21.42 51.63
N LYS A 69 18.16 -20.13 51.70
CA LYS A 69 19.13 -19.07 52.11
C LYS A 69 18.38 -17.77 52.38
N LYS A 70 18.43 -17.36 53.65
CA LYS A 70 17.81 -16.15 54.19
C LYS A 70 18.43 -14.89 53.56
N GLU A 71 17.92 -14.43 52.43
CA GLU A 71 17.70 -13.01 52.25
C GLU A 71 16.26 -12.76 52.68
N VAL A 72 16.10 -12.20 53.87
CA VAL A 72 14.78 -11.79 54.38
C VAL A 72 14.27 -10.71 53.45
N ASN A 73 13.43 -11.09 52.49
CA ASN A 73 12.63 -10.15 51.75
C ASN A 73 11.57 -9.62 52.74
N PRO A 74 11.60 -8.31 53.11
CA PRO A 74 10.78 -7.80 54.21
C PRO A 74 9.27 -7.97 54.01
N CYS A 75 8.81 -8.25 52.78
CA CYS A 75 7.41 -8.15 52.41
C CYS A 75 6.73 -9.48 52.01
N TYR A 76 7.41 -10.64 52.02
CA TYR A 76 6.81 -11.91 51.58
C TYR A 76 5.94 -12.65 52.63
N GLY A 77 5.73 -12.07 53.82
CA GLY A 77 4.99 -12.73 54.91
C GLY A 77 3.90 -11.90 55.59
N MET A 78 3.63 -10.67 55.15
CA MET A 78 2.63 -9.82 55.79
C MET A 78 1.23 -10.13 55.25
N ASN A 79 0.48 -10.96 55.97
CA ASN A 79 -0.92 -11.22 55.68
C ASN A 79 -1.72 -9.96 56.01
N MET A 80 -1.95 -9.13 54.99
CA MET A 80 -2.65 -7.82 55.04
C MET A 80 -4.17 -7.97 55.23
N ARG A 81 -4.61 -8.90 56.09
CA ARG A 81 -6.03 -9.08 56.37
C ARG A 81 -6.46 -8.13 57.48
N MET A 82 -6.94 -6.95 57.08
CA MET A 82 -7.79 -6.13 57.94
C MET A 82 -9.04 -6.95 58.30
N LYS A 83 -9.34 -7.10 59.59
CA LYS A 83 -10.62 -7.68 60.00
C LYS A 83 -11.72 -6.67 59.66
N PRO A 84 -12.77 -7.06 58.92
CA PRO A 84 -13.94 -6.21 58.73
C PRO A 84 -14.55 -5.87 60.09
N GLY A 85 -14.71 -4.57 60.36
CA GLY A 85 -15.14 -4.02 61.65
C GLY A 85 -16.51 -4.54 62.06
N GLY A 86 -16.53 -5.27 63.18
CA GLY A 86 -17.73 -5.57 63.94
C GLY A 86 -17.73 -4.74 65.22
N GLY A 87 -18.17 -3.48 65.13
CA GLY A 87 -18.58 -2.66 66.28
C GLY A 87 -17.51 -2.30 67.32
N ALA A 88 -16.24 -2.18 66.95
CA ALA A 88 -15.22 -1.67 67.87
C ALA A 88 -15.34 -0.13 68.03
N PRO A 89 -15.02 0.44 69.20
CA PRO A 89 -15.01 1.89 69.36
C PRO A 89 -14.00 2.52 68.38
N ALA A 90 -14.34 3.66 67.77
CA ALA A 90 -13.53 4.34 66.74
C ALA A 90 -12.06 4.57 67.14
N LEU A 91 -11.76 4.62 68.44
CA LEU A 91 -10.40 4.68 68.97
C LEU A 91 -9.56 3.44 68.63
N GLU A 92 -10.15 2.25 68.70
CA GLU A 92 -9.49 0.98 68.42
C GLU A 92 -9.25 0.81 66.91
N GLU A 93 -10.18 1.26 66.08
CA GLU A 93 -9.99 1.29 64.62
C GLU A 93 -8.88 2.27 64.23
N ASN A 94 -8.83 3.47 64.82
CA ASN A 94 -7.73 4.42 64.60
C ASN A 94 -6.36 3.85 65.01
N LYS A 95 -6.30 3.08 66.09
CA LYS A 95 -5.06 2.40 66.51
C LYS A 95 -4.62 1.36 65.47
N GLN A 96 -5.54 0.57 64.94
CA GLN A 96 -5.24 -0.44 63.91
C GLN A 96 -4.77 0.21 62.60
N TRP A 97 -5.36 1.36 62.20
CA TRP A 97 -4.90 2.12 61.04
C TRP A 97 -3.48 2.65 61.21
N LEU A 98 -3.13 3.14 62.40
CA LEU A 98 -1.78 3.62 62.70
C LEU A 98 -0.74 2.50 62.64
N GLU A 99 -1.05 1.32 63.21
CA GLU A 99 -0.16 0.16 63.15
C GLU A 99 0.03 -0.34 61.72
N TYR A 100 -1.03 -0.34 60.91
CA TYR A 100 -0.97 -0.68 59.49
C TYR A 100 -0.11 0.29 58.69
N ASP A 101 -0.28 1.59 58.92
CA ASP A 101 0.48 2.63 58.24
C ASP A 101 1.98 2.49 58.53
N GLN A 102 2.36 2.33 59.81
CA GLN A 102 3.75 2.08 60.21
C GLN A 102 4.34 0.83 59.54
N GLN A 103 3.57 -0.26 59.43
CA GLN A 103 4.00 -1.48 58.75
C GLN A 103 4.17 -1.28 57.24
N ARG A 104 3.23 -0.58 56.59
CA ARG A 104 3.33 -0.20 55.18
C ARG A 104 4.58 0.61 54.92
N GLU A 105 4.80 1.65 55.73
CA GLU A 105 5.99 2.48 55.59
C GLU A 105 7.28 1.66 55.78
N ALA A 106 7.31 0.73 56.75
CA ALA A 106 8.45 -0.15 56.95
C ALA A 106 8.71 -1.07 55.74
N CYS A 107 7.67 -1.66 55.14
CA CYS A 107 7.85 -2.45 53.91
C CYS A 107 8.37 -1.57 52.75
N VAL A 108 7.81 -0.37 52.55
CA VAL A 108 8.27 0.56 51.50
C VAL A 108 9.74 0.93 51.71
N ARG A 109 10.15 1.28 52.93
CA ARG A 109 11.56 1.56 53.27
C ARG A 109 12.48 0.37 52.95
N GLY A 110 12.03 -0.85 53.25
CA GLY A 110 12.74 -2.08 52.91
C GLY A 110 12.87 -2.31 51.39
N MET A 111 11.79 -2.08 50.64
CA MET A 111 11.79 -2.16 49.17
C MET A 111 12.76 -1.16 48.55
N MET A 112 12.75 0.10 49.01
CA MET A 112 13.67 1.14 48.55
C MET A 112 15.13 0.77 48.84
N SER A 113 15.41 0.23 50.03
CA SER A 113 16.76 -0.22 50.38
C SER A 113 17.23 -1.38 49.50
N ARG A 114 16.34 -2.32 49.16
CA ARG A 114 16.66 -3.41 48.23
C ARG A 114 16.89 -2.90 46.81
N MET A 115 16.09 -1.94 46.35
CA MET A 115 16.23 -1.30 45.05
C MET A 115 17.60 -0.62 44.93
N LEU A 116 17.96 0.22 45.89
CA LEU A 116 19.27 0.88 45.95
C LEU A 116 20.44 -0.12 46.00
N TRP A 117 20.28 -1.20 46.76
CA TRP A 117 21.30 -2.25 46.80
C TRP A 117 21.48 -2.91 45.43
N LEU A 118 20.38 -3.25 44.75
CA LEU A 118 20.42 -3.85 43.41
C LEU A 118 21.03 -2.89 42.38
N GLU A 119 20.67 -1.61 42.41
CA GLU A 119 21.26 -0.58 41.57
C GLU A 119 22.78 -0.49 41.77
N ASN A 120 23.24 -0.51 43.02
CA ASN A 120 24.67 -0.51 43.33
C ASN A 120 25.37 -1.78 42.81
N GLN A 121 24.76 -2.95 42.94
CA GLN A 121 25.31 -4.19 42.37
C GLN A 121 25.40 -4.13 40.85
N LEU A 122 24.36 -3.60 40.19
CA LEU A 122 24.33 -3.41 38.74
C LEU A 122 25.44 -2.45 38.27
N ASN A 123 25.61 -1.34 38.97
CA ASN A 123 26.65 -0.36 38.66
C ASN A 123 28.06 -0.95 38.82
N LYS A 124 28.30 -1.70 39.89
CA LYS A 124 29.58 -2.43 40.09
C LYS A 124 29.84 -3.45 38.99
N ALA A 125 28.82 -4.24 38.61
CA ALA A 125 28.94 -5.20 37.51
C ALA A 125 29.22 -4.50 36.17
N ASN A 126 28.57 -3.36 35.91
CA ASN A 126 28.82 -2.54 34.71
C ASN A 126 30.24 -1.94 34.71
N GLN A 127 30.73 -1.45 35.84
CA GLN A 127 32.10 -0.95 35.99
C GLN A 127 33.13 -2.06 35.77
N ALA A 128 32.94 -3.23 36.38
CA ALA A 128 33.81 -4.39 36.17
C ALA A 128 33.85 -4.82 34.69
N ARG A 129 32.70 -4.85 34.01
CA ARG A 129 32.63 -5.13 32.56
C ARG A 129 33.35 -4.07 31.73
N SER A 130 33.26 -2.80 32.12
CA SER A 130 33.97 -1.71 31.43
C SER A 130 35.48 -1.78 31.63
N GLN A 131 35.95 -2.22 32.81
CA GLN A 131 37.38 -2.37 33.10
C GLN A 131 38.00 -3.56 32.36
N GLN A 132 37.28 -4.68 32.23
CA GLN A 132 37.73 -5.83 31.44
C GLN A 132 38.00 -5.46 29.96
N HIS A 133 37.22 -4.55 29.39
CA HIS A 133 37.41 -4.10 28.00
C HIS A 133 38.51 -3.03 27.84
N ASN A 134 39.15 -2.58 28.93
CA ASN A 134 40.27 -1.63 28.86
C ASN A 134 41.63 -2.29 29.11
N GLU A 135 41.69 -3.43 29.81
CA GLU A 135 42.96 -4.13 30.08
C GLU A 135 43.32 -5.19 29.02
N ASP A 136 42.34 -5.73 28.29
CA ASP A 136 42.58 -6.73 27.22
C ASP A 136 43.01 -6.13 25.86
N TYR A 137 43.26 -4.81 25.78
CA TYR A 137 43.62 -4.12 24.53
C TYR A 137 44.93 -3.31 24.63
N SER A 138 45.94 -3.85 25.30
CA SER A 138 47.31 -3.49 24.94
C SER A 138 47.79 -4.45 23.85
N ASP A 139 47.80 -3.93 22.64
CA ASP A 139 48.53 -4.41 21.47
C ASP A 139 48.06 -5.74 20.84
N GLU A 140 47.25 -5.61 19.79
CA GLU A 140 47.44 -6.21 18.44
C GLU A 140 46.06 -6.39 17.75
N ASP A 141 46.01 -5.94 16.50
CA ASP A 141 44.99 -6.19 15.48
C ASP A 141 43.56 -5.61 15.67
N GLY A 142 43.43 -4.34 15.29
CA GLY A 142 42.15 -3.66 15.11
C GLY A 142 41.40 -4.10 13.85
N ALA A 143 40.73 -5.25 13.89
CA ALA A 143 39.69 -5.56 12.92
C ALA A 143 38.63 -6.51 13.51
N SER A 144 37.48 -5.93 13.86
CA SER A 144 36.20 -6.61 14.11
C SER A 144 36.02 -7.30 15.46
N CYS A 145 35.94 -6.51 16.54
CA CYS A 145 35.18 -6.92 17.72
C CYS A 145 33.68 -7.02 17.34
N PRO A 146 33.02 -8.19 17.46
CA PRO A 146 31.60 -8.36 17.13
C PRO A 146 30.66 -7.38 17.83
N GLN A 147 31.06 -6.91 19.03
CA GLN A 147 30.31 -5.91 19.80
C GLN A 147 30.30 -4.53 19.13
N ALA A 148 31.40 -4.12 18.49
CA ALA A 148 31.47 -2.85 17.74
C ALA A 148 30.58 -2.91 16.49
N ASN A 149 30.49 -4.06 15.83
CA ASN A 149 29.60 -4.27 14.69
C ASN A 149 28.12 -4.26 15.11
N CYS A 150 27.78 -4.91 16.24
CA CYS A 150 26.44 -4.86 16.80
C CYS A 150 26.03 -3.43 17.16
N ARG A 151 26.95 -2.66 17.77
CA ARG A 151 26.70 -1.26 18.13
C ARG A 151 26.51 -0.37 16.90
N ARG A 152 27.36 -0.51 15.86
CA ARG A 152 27.20 0.23 14.60
C ARG A 152 25.88 -0.11 13.90
N ARG A 153 25.49 -1.38 13.85
CA ARG A 153 24.23 -1.79 13.24
C ARG A 153 23.02 -1.26 13.99
N MET A 154 23.09 -1.24 15.32
CA MET A 154 22.02 -0.66 16.13
C MET A 154 21.91 0.87 15.93
N GLN A 155 23.05 1.56 15.79
CA GLN A 155 23.07 2.98 15.46
C GLN A 155 22.44 3.26 14.09
N ILE A 156 22.82 2.50 13.06
CA ILE A 156 22.23 2.62 11.72
C ILE A 156 20.72 2.41 11.77
N ASN A 157 20.24 1.44 12.56
CA ASN A 157 18.81 1.21 12.72
C ASN A 157 18.11 2.39 13.39
N TYR A 158 18.69 3.01 14.42
CA TYR A 158 18.14 4.22 15.04
C TYR A 158 18.08 5.37 14.04
N ASP A 159 19.17 5.65 13.34
CA ASP A 159 19.23 6.72 12.34
C ASP A 159 18.21 6.47 11.21
N THR A 160 17.99 5.21 10.83
CA THR A 160 16.99 4.83 9.83
C THR A 160 15.56 5.06 10.33
N ILE A 161 15.27 4.72 11.59
CA ILE A 161 13.96 4.97 12.19
C ILE A 161 13.68 6.47 12.24
N ASP A 162 14.66 7.28 12.65
CA ASP A 162 14.52 8.74 12.68
C ASP A 162 14.22 9.32 11.29
N ASN A 163 14.96 8.90 10.26
CA ASN A 163 14.70 9.31 8.88
C ASN A 163 13.30 8.91 8.40
N LEU A 164 12.84 7.69 8.72
CA LEU A 164 11.51 7.23 8.35
C LEU A 164 10.41 8.00 9.10
N MET A 165 10.63 8.39 10.35
CA MET A 165 9.70 9.25 11.08
C MET A 165 9.57 10.62 10.41
N ASP A 166 10.68 11.22 9.99
CA ASP A 166 10.67 12.50 9.27
C ASP A 166 9.95 12.39 7.91
N GLU A 167 10.16 11.30 7.17
CA GLU A 167 9.41 11.03 5.93
C GLU A 167 7.90 10.90 6.18
N LEU A 168 7.49 10.17 7.22
CA LEU A 168 6.08 10.03 7.59
C LEU A 168 5.46 11.37 7.98
N ILE A 169 6.20 12.21 8.70
CA ILE A 169 5.79 13.57 9.05
C ILE A 169 5.59 14.41 7.79
N ASN A 170 6.55 14.38 6.86
CA ASN A 170 6.45 15.11 5.59
C ASN A 170 5.27 14.65 4.74
N ILE A 171 5.03 13.33 4.64
CA ILE A 171 3.89 12.77 3.90
C ILE A 171 2.58 13.22 4.55
N ARG A 172 2.46 13.13 5.88
CA ARG A 172 1.27 13.57 6.60
C ARG A 172 0.96 15.04 6.33
N ASP A 173 1.97 15.89 6.38
CA ASP A 173 1.81 17.33 6.20
C ASP A 173 1.46 17.66 4.74
N HIS A 174 2.02 16.92 3.76
CA HIS A 174 1.60 17.01 2.36
C HIS A 174 0.15 16.58 2.13
N VAL A 175 -0.26 15.46 2.72
CA VAL A 175 -1.65 14.99 2.64
C VAL A 175 -2.59 16.03 3.22
N LYS A 176 -2.25 16.61 4.37
CA LYS A 176 -3.02 17.69 4.98
C LYS A 176 -3.13 18.91 4.05
N ALA A 177 -2.03 19.35 3.44
CA ALA A 177 -2.06 20.47 2.51
C ALA A 177 -2.93 20.19 1.27
N ILE A 178 -2.96 18.94 0.78
CA ILE A 178 -3.85 18.53 -0.30
C ILE A 178 -5.31 18.63 0.16
N TYR A 179 -5.64 18.11 1.35
CA TYR A 179 -6.98 18.21 1.90
C TYR A 179 -7.42 19.67 2.07
N ASP A 180 -6.59 20.55 2.65
CA ASP A 180 -6.91 21.96 2.83
C ASP A 180 -7.15 22.66 1.47
N ARG A 181 -6.41 22.28 0.43
CA ARG A 181 -6.61 22.80 -0.93
C ARG A 181 -7.89 22.29 -1.57
N LEU A 182 -8.23 21.01 -1.39
CA LEU A 182 -9.50 20.44 -1.88
C LEU A 182 -10.68 21.11 -1.20
N PHE A 183 -10.60 21.29 0.11
CA PHE A 183 -11.63 21.98 0.91
C PHE A 183 -11.82 23.43 0.44
N SER A 184 -10.73 24.14 0.15
CA SER A 184 -10.80 25.52 -0.36
C SER A 184 -11.40 25.60 -1.78
N LEU A 185 -11.18 24.59 -2.64
CA LEU A 185 -11.76 24.52 -3.99
C LEU A 185 -13.25 24.16 -3.96
N GLU A 186 -13.67 23.34 -3.00
CA GLU A 186 -15.08 23.02 -2.76
C GLU A 186 -15.84 24.29 -2.34
N ASP A 187 -15.30 25.06 -1.40
CA ASP A 187 -15.87 26.34 -0.98
C ASP A 187 -15.88 27.41 -2.11
N SER A 188 -14.84 27.44 -2.96
CA SER A 188 -14.86 28.36 -4.12
C SER A 188 -15.86 27.94 -5.20
N GLY A 189 -16.03 26.64 -5.44
CA GLY A 189 -17.03 26.12 -6.39
C GLY A 189 -18.47 26.38 -5.94
N GLU A 190 -18.75 26.37 -4.64
CA GLU A 190 -20.05 26.77 -4.09
C GLU A 190 -20.31 28.28 -4.19
N ASN A 191 -19.26 29.10 -4.17
CA ASN A 191 -19.35 30.56 -4.34
C ASN A 191 -19.47 30.98 -5.82
N GLU A 192 -18.81 30.29 -6.76
CA GLU A 192 -18.97 30.53 -8.20
C GLU A 192 -20.39 30.20 -8.70
N HIS A 193 -21.10 29.25 -8.05
CA HIS A 193 -22.52 28.98 -8.32
C HIS A 193 -23.50 30.04 -7.77
N LYS A 194 -23.04 30.97 -6.92
CA LYS A 194 -23.85 32.07 -6.37
C LYS A 194 -23.54 33.44 -6.97
N GLU A 195 -22.38 33.63 -7.61
CA GLU A 195 -21.94 34.90 -8.21
C GLU A 195 -22.17 35.02 -9.73
N LEU A 196 -23.09 34.24 -10.33
CA LEU A 196 -23.66 34.58 -11.64
C LEU A 196 -25.02 35.31 -11.49
N PRO A 197 -25.01 36.65 -11.41
CA PRO A 197 -26.15 37.43 -11.84
C PRO A 197 -25.73 38.46 -12.90
N GLN A 198 -26.29 38.29 -14.11
CA GLN A 198 -26.73 39.32 -15.09
C GLN A 198 -26.30 39.06 -16.55
N THR A 199 -25.18 38.40 -16.83
CA THR A 199 -24.71 38.23 -18.23
C THR A 199 -25.47 37.14 -18.99
N GLU A 200 -25.87 36.04 -18.33
CA GLU A 200 -26.57 34.93 -18.99
C GLU A 200 -28.02 35.25 -19.40
N ARG A 201 -28.65 36.27 -18.78
CA ARG A 201 -30.06 36.60 -19.08
C ARG A 201 -30.21 37.43 -20.37
N GLU A 202 -29.20 38.22 -20.73
CA GLU A 202 -29.20 38.99 -21.99
C GLU A 202 -28.78 38.12 -23.18
N ASP A 203 -27.80 37.23 -22.99
CA ASP A 203 -27.38 36.27 -24.02
C ASP A 203 -28.49 35.26 -24.36
N HIS A 204 -29.26 34.81 -23.37
CA HIS A 204 -30.36 33.87 -23.62
C HIS A 204 -31.52 34.51 -24.40
N HIS A 205 -31.78 35.81 -24.23
CA HIS A 205 -32.80 36.52 -25.01
C HIS A 205 -32.35 36.81 -26.44
N GLN A 206 -31.07 37.14 -26.66
CA GLN A 206 -30.54 37.32 -28.02
C GLN A 206 -30.48 35.98 -28.78
N SER A 207 -30.11 34.89 -28.10
CA SER A 207 -30.12 33.55 -28.68
C SER A 207 -31.53 33.05 -29.04
N GLU A 208 -32.54 33.35 -28.22
CA GLU A 208 -33.93 32.96 -28.50
C GLU A 208 -34.51 33.73 -29.70
N ASP A 209 -34.20 35.03 -29.83
CA ASP A 209 -34.64 35.84 -30.97
C ASP A 209 -33.95 35.40 -32.28
N GLU A 210 -32.66 35.05 -32.24
CA GLU A 210 -31.95 34.49 -33.40
C GLU A 210 -32.50 33.11 -33.81
N GLU A 211 -32.83 32.24 -32.84
CA GLU A 211 -33.43 30.94 -33.12
C GLU A 211 -34.84 31.07 -33.71
N GLN A 212 -35.64 32.02 -33.24
CA GLN A 212 -36.95 32.33 -33.81
C GLN A 212 -36.83 32.85 -35.25
N GLN A 213 -35.89 33.77 -35.50
CA GLN A 213 -35.64 34.30 -36.85
C GLN A 213 -35.22 33.20 -37.83
N LEU A 214 -34.30 32.32 -37.41
CA LEU A 214 -33.87 31.17 -38.22
C LEU A 214 -35.00 30.16 -38.46
N SER A 215 -35.90 29.98 -37.48
CA SER A 215 -37.09 29.13 -37.63
C SER A 215 -38.08 29.70 -38.64
N GLU A 216 -38.25 31.02 -38.70
CA GLU A 216 -39.12 31.67 -39.68
C GLU A 216 -38.53 31.63 -41.09
N ASP A 217 -37.23 31.91 -41.22
CA ASP A 217 -36.53 31.87 -42.51
C ASP A 217 -36.53 30.46 -43.11
N THR A 218 -36.34 29.43 -42.28
CA THR A 218 -36.42 28.04 -42.75
C THR A 218 -37.81 27.66 -43.22
N LYS A 219 -38.88 28.12 -42.54
CA LYS A 219 -40.27 27.92 -42.98
C LYS A 219 -40.56 28.65 -44.31
N ASP A 220 -40.06 29.88 -44.49
CA ASP A 220 -40.21 30.62 -45.75
C ASP A 220 -39.51 29.89 -46.90
N LEU A 221 -38.25 29.49 -46.72
CA LEU A 221 -37.48 28.75 -47.72
C LEU A 221 -38.16 27.43 -48.09
N GLN A 222 -38.72 26.73 -47.11
CA GLN A 222 -39.44 25.48 -47.35
C GLN A 222 -40.74 25.71 -48.15
N SER A 223 -41.49 26.78 -47.84
CA SER A 223 -42.66 27.20 -48.61
C SER A 223 -42.31 27.57 -50.06
N ARG A 224 -41.20 28.28 -50.27
CA ARG A 224 -40.68 28.64 -51.61
C ARG A 224 -40.27 27.40 -52.39
N LEU A 225 -39.59 26.46 -51.75
CA LEU A 225 -39.17 25.20 -52.37
C LEU A 225 -40.38 24.35 -52.77
N ASP A 226 -41.40 24.26 -51.92
CA ASP A 226 -42.63 23.56 -52.25
C ASP A 226 -43.40 24.22 -53.40
N LYS A 227 -43.40 25.56 -53.45
CA LYS A 227 -44.00 26.32 -54.57
C LYS A 227 -43.25 26.07 -55.87
N GLU A 228 -41.93 26.03 -55.83
CA GLU A 228 -41.11 25.74 -57.00
C GLU A 228 -41.26 24.29 -57.45
N ARG A 229 -41.28 23.33 -56.51
CA ARG A 229 -41.56 21.92 -56.80
C ARG A 229 -42.94 21.72 -57.43
N ARG A 230 -43.96 22.46 -57.00
CA ARG A 230 -45.28 22.46 -57.66
C ARG A 230 -45.22 23.05 -59.06
N ARG A 231 -44.44 24.11 -59.29
CA ARG A 231 -44.21 24.70 -60.62
C ARG A 231 -43.47 23.74 -61.55
N SER A 232 -42.43 23.07 -61.05
CA SER A 232 -41.70 22.04 -61.80
C SER A 232 -42.62 20.88 -62.16
N TYR A 233 -43.44 20.40 -61.23
CA TYR A 233 -44.43 19.35 -61.52
C TYR A 233 -45.47 19.78 -62.58
N THR A 234 -45.89 21.05 -62.58
CA THR A 234 -46.79 21.57 -63.63
C THR A 234 -46.12 21.72 -65.00
N PHE A 235 -44.81 21.94 -65.04
CA PHE A 235 -44.02 21.97 -66.29
C PHE A 235 -43.78 20.55 -66.82
N GLU A 236 -43.46 19.59 -65.96
CA GLU A 236 -43.29 18.17 -66.32
C GLU A 236 -44.58 17.56 -66.88
N LEU A 237 -45.75 17.89 -66.32
CA LEU A 237 -47.05 17.47 -66.86
C LEU A 237 -47.45 18.16 -68.19
N GLN A 238 -46.75 19.23 -68.59
CA GLN A 238 -46.96 19.89 -69.88
C GLN A 238 -46.04 19.34 -70.97
N GLU A 239 -44.84 18.85 -70.61
CA GLU A 239 -43.95 18.12 -71.52
C GLU A 239 -44.47 16.70 -71.84
N ASP A 240 -45.13 16.03 -70.90
CA ASP A 240 -45.62 14.64 -71.07
C ASP A 240 -46.88 14.49 -71.96
N VAL A 241 -47.42 15.60 -72.49
CA VAL A 241 -48.57 15.59 -73.43
C VAL A 241 -48.13 15.73 -74.90
N GLN A 242 -46.82 15.85 -75.18
CA GLN A 242 -46.33 16.12 -76.54
C GLN A 242 -45.42 15.06 -77.16
N ASP A 243 -45.19 13.91 -76.50
CA ASP A 243 -44.29 12.87 -77.03
C ASP A 243 -44.85 11.43 -76.90
N SER A 244 -46.17 11.28 -77.10
CA SER A 244 -46.80 9.98 -77.37
C SER A 244 -47.14 9.86 -78.84
N ASP A 245 -46.17 9.46 -79.65
CA ASP A 245 -46.36 8.54 -80.77
C ASP A 245 -45.01 7.89 -81.14
N GLU A 246 -45.04 6.57 -81.36
CA GLU A 246 -44.01 5.73 -82.02
C GLU A 246 -43.04 4.86 -81.17
N TYR A 247 -43.64 3.81 -80.58
CA TYR A 247 -43.29 2.36 -80.64
C TYR A 247 -41.84 1.84 -80.74
N GLU A 248 -41.51 0.97 -79.75
CA GLU A 248 -40.78 -0.33 -79.80
C GLU A 248 -39.29 -0.37 -80.25
N GLU A 249 -38.37 -1.21 -79.78
CA GLU A 249 -38.35 -2.37 -78.87
C GLU A 249 -36.84 -2.81 -78.71
N ARG A 250 -36.46 -3.33 -77.50
CA ARG A 250 -35.29 -4.17 -77.07
C ARG A 250 -33.81 -3.70 -77.09
N HIS A 251 -33.24 -3.73 -75.86
CA HIS A 251 -32.05 -4.47 -75.34
C HIS A 251 -31.09 -5.15 -76.34
N SER A 252 -29.76 -5.26 -76.17
CA SER A 252 -28.70 -5.01 -75.15
C SER A 252 -27.34 -5.21 -75.89
N PRO A 253 -26.11 -4.85 -75.42
CA PRO A 253 -25.37 -5.47 -74.29
C PRO A 253 -24.29 -4.47 -73.71
N PRO A 254 -23.07 -4.79 -73.18
CA PRO A 254 -22.42 -6.03 -72.72
C PRO A 254 -21.54 -5.95 -71.42
N GLN A 255 -21.23 -7.13 -70.86
CA GLN A 255 -19.89 -7.64 -70.46
C GLN A 255 -19.02 -7.10 -69.29
N HIS A 256 -18.58 -8.11 -68.51
CA HIS A 256 -17.21 -8.44 -68.05
C HIS A 256 -16.51 -7.69 -66.89
N SER A 257 -16.30 -8.48 -65.83
CA SER A 257 -15.02 -8.78 -65.18
C SER A 257 -14.26 -7.69 -64.43
N ARG A 258 -14.01 -7.94 -63.14
CA ARG A 258 -12.68 -8.29 -62.63
C ARG A 258 -12.71 -8.69 -61.16
N ASP A 259 -12.14 -9.86 -60.89
CA ASP A 259 -11.52 -10.20 -59.61
C ASP A 259 -10.41 -9.19 -59.26
N ARG A 260 -10.25 -8.89 -57.96
CA ARG A 260 -9.16 -9.42 -57.12
C ARG A 260 -8.77 -8.45 -55.97
N LEU A 261 -8.98 -8.95 -54.74
CA LEU A 261 -8.22 -8.76 -53.49
C LEU A 261 -7.86 -7.34 -53.01
N ARG A 262 -8.34 -6.97 -51.81
CA ARG A 262 -7.49 -6.75 -50.62
C ARG A 262 -8.34 -6.48 -49.37
N SER A 263 -8.13 -7.29 -48.31
CA SER A 263 -7.63 -6.83 -47.00
C SER A 263 -7.99 -7.82 -45.90
N SER A 264 -6.98 -8.61 -45.54
CA SER A 264 -6.86 -9.31 -44.27
C SER A 264 -6.75 -8.30 -43.14
N SER A 265 -7.63 -8.40 -42.14
CA SER A 265 -7.37 -8.01 -40.74
C SER A 265 -8.45 -8.66 -39.89
N ASN A 266 -8.05 -9.59 -39.02
CA ASN A 266 -8.46 -9.67 -37.61
C ASN A 266 -7.86 -10.95 -37.04
N SER A 267 -6.57 -10.86 -36.72
CA SER A 267 -5.94 -11.73 -35.75
C SER A 267 -6.39 -11.33 -34.35
N SER A 268 -6.53 -12.36 -33.51
CA SER A 268 -6.34 -12.36 -32.05
C SER A 268 -7.32 -11.57 -31.18
N SER A 269 -8.22 -12.31 -30.52
CA SER A 269 -8.25 -12.20 -29.07
C SER A 269 -8.54 -13.54 -28.42
N CYS A 270 -7.47 -14.29 -28.16
CA CYS A 270 -7.43 -15.33 -27.14
C CYS A 270 -7.35 -14.64 -25.78
N HIS A 271 -8.48 -14.13 -25.27
CA HIS A 271 -8.51 -13.67 -23.89
C HIS A 271 -8.37 -14.90 -22.99
N ASN A 272 -7.29 -14.91 -22.20
CA ASN A 272 -7.14 -15.76 -21.03
C ASN A 272 -8.43 -15.69 -20.22
N GLU A 273 -9.22 -16.76 -20.23
CA GLU A 273 -10.34 -16.99 -19.31
C GLU A 273 -9.76 -17.33 -17.93
N SER A 274 -9.00 -16.40 -17.35
CA SER A 274 -8.58 -16.53 -15.97
C SER A 274 -9.82 -16.30 -15.11
N ILE A 275 -10.12 -17.27 -14.27
CA ILE A 275 -11.30 -17.25 -13.40
C ILE A 275 -10.83 -16.84 -12.02
N LEU A 276 -11.47 -15.83 -11.46
CA LEU A 276 -11.22 -15.32 -10.12
C LEU A 276 -12.26 -15.88 -9.16
N HIS A 277 -11.84 -16.19 -7.94
CA HIS A 277 -12.72 -16.74 -6.92
C HIS A 277 -12.78 -15.80 -5.72
N CYS A 278 -13.97 -15.63 -5.15
CA CYS A 278 -14.12 -15.04 -3.83
C CYS A 278 -13.49 -15.99 -2.78
N PRO A 279 -12.57 -15.52 -1.92
CA PRO A 279 -11.95 -16.38 -0.92
C PRO A 279 -12.92 -16.78 0.21
N ASN A 280 -14.03 -16.06 0.39
CA ASN A 280 -15.00 -16.35 1.46
C ASN A 280 -16.08 -17.36 1.03
N CYS A 281 -16.77 -17.11 -0.09
CA CYS A 281 -17.87 -17.97 -0.53
C CYS A 281 -17.57 -18.78 -1.80
N HIS A 282 -16.35 -18.69 -2.34
CA HIS A 282 -15.90 -19.37 -3.56
C HIS A 282 -16.68 -19.05 -4.83
N ALA A 283 -17.51 -18.00 -4.82
CA ALA A 283 -18.19 -17.50 -6.01
C ALA A 283 -17.20 -17.18 -7.13
N VAL A 284 -17.59 -17.55 -8.35
CA VAL A 284 -16.72 -17.64 -9.53
C VAL A 284 -16.97 -16.46 -10.45
N TYR A 285 -15.92 -15.72 -10.80
CA TYR A 285 -16.02 -14.53 -11.65
C TYR A 285 -15.02 -14.61 -12.80
N PRO A 286 -15.45 -14.39 -14.06
CA PRO A 286 -14.53 -14.24 -15.17
C PRO A 286 -13.68 -12.97 -15.00
N SER A 287 -12.42 -12.98 -15.44
CA SER A 287 -11.48 -11.85 -15.24
C SER A 287 -11.93 -10.51 -15.83
N ASN A 288 -12.88 -10.49 -16.77
CA ASN A 288 -13.43 -9.26 -17.34
C ASN A 288 -14.51 -8.61 -16.43
N LEU A 289 -14.93 -9.27 -15.34
CA LEU A 289 -15.94 -8.80 -14.39
C LEU A 289 -15.35 -8.48 -13.01
N TYR A 290 -14.15 -7.89 -12.99
CA TYR A 290 -13.46 -7.50 -11.75
C TYR A 290 -14.29 -6.56 -10.85
N ARG A 291 -15.05 -5.64 -11.46
CA ARG A 291 -15.90 -4.68 -10.71
C ARG A 291 -16.99 -5.39 -9.91
N GLU A 292 -17.56 -6.45 -10.46
CA GLU A 292 -18.62 -7.23 -9.81
C GLU A 292 -18.05 -8.10 -8.68
N LEU A 293 -16.85 -8.65 -8.86
CA LEU A 293 -16.12 -9.32 -7.78
C LEU A 293 -15.82 -8.36 -6.63
N MET A 294 -15.39 -7.13 -6.88
CA MET A 294 -15.11 -6.15 -5.82
C MET A 294 -16.35 -5.78 -5.01
N ASN A 295 -17.47 -5.49 -5.68
CA ASN A 295 -18.75 -5.23 -5.01
C ASN A 295 -19.21 -6.45 -4.19
N HIS A 296 -19.01 -7.66 -4.73
CA HIS A 296 -19.31 -8.88 -4.01
C HIS A 296 -18.43 -9.03 -2.75
N LEU A 297 -17.13 -8.77 -2.84
CA LEU A 297 -16.21 -8.83 -1.69
C LEU A 297 -16.61 -7.85 -0.58
N GLU A 298 -17.09 -6.65 -0.92
CA GLU A 298 -17.57 -5.67 0.06
C GLU A 298 -18.76 -6.19 0.88
N THR A 299 -19.66 -6.96 0.26
CA THR A 299 -20.82 -7.57 0.94
C THR A 299 -20.55 -8.94 1.55
N CYS A 300 -19.49 -9.62 1.10
CA CYS A 300 -19.17 -11.00 1.51
C CYS A 300 -18.26 -11.06 2.76
N MET A 301 -17.91 -9.90 3.34
CA MET A 301 -17.11 -9.80 4.58
C MET A 301 -17.93 -9.82 5.88
N ASP A 302 -19.26 -9.84 5.79
CA ASP A 302 -20.20 -10.08 6.90
C ASP A 302 -20.60 -11.57 7.00
#